data_AF-A0A1M4SL89-F1
#
_entry.id   AF-A0A1M4SL89-F1
#
_cell.length_a   1.000
_cell.length_b   1.000
_cell.length_c   1.000
_cell.angle_alpha   90.00
_cell.angle_beta   90.00
_cell.angle_gamma   90.00
#
_symmetry.space_group_name_H-M   'P 1'
#
loop_
_entity.id
_entity.type
_entity.pdbx_description
1 polymer ?
#
loop_
_entity_poly.entity_id
_entity_poly.type
_entity_poly.pdbx_seq_one_letter_code
_entity_poly.pdbx_strand_id
1 'polypeptide(L)'
;MTTTAKMPTAAKLVAGVIFAITGYFVAELIRPTLPEGQPLKWLLPICVGIPLIVGWRIMGKLVGKNYGASMNNGLYVVVVSTVSVTFIFAVALMIKKSRRLQYDGPMEALVDVFALMLEYGLLLLNPFVLAVLVIGGFFGGIASEWAHRKFE
;
A
#
# COMPACT_ATOMS: atom_id res chain seq x y z
N MET A 1 6.84 29.65 -17.51
CA MET A 1 6.82 28.18 -17.36
C MET A 1 8.11 27.76 -16.67
N THR A 2 8.11 27.69 -15.34
CA THR A 2 9.29 27.25 -14.57
C THR A 2 9.17 25.75 -14.30
N THR A 3 10.06 25.00 -14.92
CA THR A 3 10.22 23.56 -14.81
C THR A 3 10.74 23.22 -13.41
N THR A 4 9.86 23.04 -12.40
CA THR A 4 10.28 22.49 -11.10
C THR A 4 10.39 20.97 -11.20
N ALA A 5 11.48 20.53 -11.83
CA ALA A 5 11.91 19.15 -11.76
C ALA A 5 12.16 18.77 -10.29
N LYS A 6 11.34 17.83 -9.80
CA LYS A 6 11.82 16.69 -8.98
C LYS A 6 12.48 17.04 -7.62
N MET A 7 11.98 18.00 -6.86
CA MET A 7 12.39 18.16 -5.45
C MET A 7 11.64 17.14 -4.55
N PRO A 8 12.34 16.42 -3.64
CA PRO A 8 11.73 15.80 -2.48
C PRO A 8 11.07 16.90 -1.65
N THR A 9 9.75 17.00 -1.69
CA THR A 9 9.04 17.97 -0.88
C THR A 9 8.84 17.42 0.51
N ALA A 10 8.75 18.29 1.52
CA ALA A 10 8.49 17.87 2.90
C ALA A 10 7.22 17.00 2.98
N ALA A 11 6.19 17.36 2.20
CA ALA A 11 4.96 16.58 2.09
C ALA A 11 5.17 15.16 1.56
N LYS A 12 6.04 14.95 0.55
CA LYS A 12 6.33 13.60 0.02
C LYS A 12 7.05 12.71 1.03
N LEU A 13 7.98 13.29 1.79
CA LEU A 13 8.69 12.59 2.87
C LEU A 13 7.72 12.17 3.98
N VAL A 14 6.92 13.11 4.48
CA VAL A 14 5.92 12.85 5.53
C VAL A 14 4.90 11.81 5.07
N ALA A 15 4.38 11.95 3.85
CA ALA A 15 3.50 10.95 3.27
C ALA A 15 4.15 9.57 3.23
N GLY A 16 5.32 9.45 2.59
CA GLY A 16 6.02 8.17 2.45
C GLY A 16 6.25 7.48 3.79
N VAL A 17 6.69 8.22 4.81
CA VAL A 17 6.94 7.68 6.15
C VAL A 17 5.65 7.21 6.83
N ILE A 18 4.56 7.99 6.80
CA ILE A 18 3.31 7.61 7.46
C ILE A 18 2.69 6.38 6.80
N PHE A 19 2.67 6.32 5.47
CA PHE A 19 2.15 5.14 4.77
C PHE A 19 3.05 3.91 4.97
N ALA A 20 4.37 4.09 5.09
CA ALA A 20 5.31 3.02 5.44
C ALA A 20 5.02 2.45 6.84
N ILE A 21 4.82 3.32 7.84
CA ILE A 21 4.46 2.94 9.22
C ILE A 21 3.10 2.23 9.23
N THR A 22 2.12 2.74 8.48
CA THR A 22 0.80 2.11 8.34
C THR A 22 0.95 0.68 7.80
N GLY A 23 1.76 0.52 6.75
CA GLY A 23 2.08 -0.78 6.17
C GLY A 23 2.80 -1.74 7.12
N TYR A 24 3.69 -1.23 7.98
CA TYR A 24 4.33 -2.00 9.05
C TYR A 24 3.30 -2.56 10.04
N PHE A 25 2.40 -1.72 10.55
CA PHE A 25 1.38 -2.19 11.49
C PHE A 25 0.42 -3.19 10.86
N VAL A 26 0.02 -2.97 9.60
CA VAL A 26 -0.78 -3.95 8.87
C VAL A 26 -0.03 -5.28 8.73
N ALA A 27 1.26 -5.26 8.37
CA ALA A 27 2.07 -6.46 8.26
C ALA A 27 2.14 -7.25 9.57
N GLU A 28 2.31 -6.57 10.70
CA GLU A 28 2.34 -7.20 12.02
C GLU A 28 0.97 -7.81 12.40
N LEU A 29 -0.13 -7.14 12.08
CA LEU A 29 -1.48 -7.65 12.33
C LEU A 29 -1.85 -8.86 11.47
N ILE A 30 -1.42 -8.89 10.21
CA ILE A 30 -1.72 -10.01 9.30
C ILE A 30 -0.74 -11.17 9.44
N ARG A 31 0.47 -10.94 9.95
CA ARG A 31 1.50 -11.98 10.15
C ARG A 31 0.95 -13.28 10.76
N PRO A 32 0.13 -13.28 11.83
CA PRO A 32 -0.42 -14.51 12.41
C PRO A 32 -1.53 -15.16 11.57
N THR A 33 -2.14 -14.43 10.63
CA THR A 33 -3.25 -14.93 9.80
C THR A 33 -2.78 -15.47 8.45
N LEU A 34 -1.47 -15.45 8.18
CA LEU A 34 -0.93 -15.89 6.89
C LEU A 34 -0.96 -17.42 6.76
N PRO A 35 -1.40 -17.96 5.60
CA PRO A 35 -1.38 -19.40 5.36
C PRO A 35 0.03 -19.99 5.43
N GLU A 36 0.11 -21.26 5.82
CA GLU A 36 1.37 -22.01 5.83
C GLU A 36 2.02 -22.04 4.42
N GLY A 37 3.28 -21.60 4.33
CA GLY A 37 4.04 -21.59 3.07
C GLY A 37 4.25 -20.22 2.42
N GLN A 38 3.74 -19.13 3.03
CA GLN A 38 4.09 -17.77 2.63
C GLN A 38 5.46 -17.37 3.20
N PRO A 39 6.39 -16.82 2.38
CA PRO A 39 7.69 -16.40 2.87
C PRO A 39 7.56 -15.12 3.71
N LEU A 40 7.42 -15.29 5.03
CA LEU A 40 7.43 -14.22 6.05
C LEU A 40 8.58 -13.22 5.88
N LYS A 41 9.71 -13.67 5.30
CA LYS A 41 10.86 -12.83 4.96
C LYS A 41 10.52 -11.65 4.05
N TRP A 42 9.59 -11.83 3.09
CA TRP A 42 9.21 -10.79 2.13
C TRP A 42 7.99 -9.99 2.54
N LEU A 43 7.28 -10.42 3.60
CA LEU A 43 6.09 -9.74 4.10
C LEU A 43 6.38 -8.27 4.42
N LEU A 44 7.29 -8.06 5.36
CA LEU A 44 7.57 -6.72 5.91
C LEU A 44 8.20 -5.77 4.86
N PRO A 45 9.20 -6.16 4.06
CA PRO A 45 9.74 -5.28 3.01
C PRO A 45 8.70 -4.82 1.99
N ILE A 46 7.76 -5.68 1.57
CA ILE A 46 6.74 -5.33 0.58
C ILE A 46 5.66 -4.45 1.22
N CYS A 47 5.17 -4.85 2.40
CA CYS A 47 4.16 -4.10 3.13
C CYS A 47 4.64 -2.72 3.59
N VAL A 48 5.93 -2.50 3.78
CA VAL A 48 6.48 -1.18 4.14
C VAL A 48 6.91 -0.41 2.89
N GLY A 49 7.64 -1.06 1.99
CA GLY A 49 8.26 -0.42 0.83
C GLY A 49 7.26 0.08 -0.21
N ILE A 50 6.20 -0.70 -0.48
CA ILE A 50 5.19 -0.30 -1.47
C ILE A 50 4.36 0.89 -0.98
N PRO A 51 3.77 0.89 0.24
CA PRO A 51 3.10 2.07 0.76
C PRO A 51 4.00 3.28 0.89
N LEU A 52 5.29 3.11 1.18
CA LEU A 52 6.28 4.21 1.17
C LEU A 52 6.34 4.88 -0.21
N ILE A 53 6.53 4.08 -1.27
CA ILE A 53 6.64 4.59 -2.63
C ILE A 53 5.32 5.21 -3.09
N VAL A 54 4.20 4.56 -2.78
CA VAL A 54 2.85 5.01 -3.14
C VAL A 54 2.51 6.32 -2.42
N GLY A 55 2.73 6.41 -1.10
CA GLY A 55 2.56 7.63 -0.32
C GLY A 55 3.42 8.78 -0.86
N TRP A 56 4.70 8.52 -1.15
CA TRP A 56 5.59 9.52 -1.72
C TRP A 56 5.13 10.02 -3.10
N ARG A 57 4.74 9.11 -4.00
CA ARG A 57 4.45 9.46 -5.40
C ARG A 57 3.04 9.96 -5.62
N ILE A 58 2.07 9.50 -4.83
CA ILE A 58 0.66 9.80 -4.99
C ILE A 58 0.25 10.86 -3.97
N MET A 59 0.27 10.54 -2.66
CA MET A 59 -0.21 11.48 -1.64
C MET A 59 0.54 12.81 -1.68
N GLY A 60 1.88 12.77 -1.78
CA GLY A 60 2.69 13.99 -1.83
C GLY A 60 2.46 14.88 -3.06
N LYS A 61 1.70 14.44 -4.06
CA LYS A 61 1.22 15.26 -5.20
C LYS A 61 -0.23 15.72 -5.04
N LEU A 62 -0.98 15.09 -4.15
CA LEU A 62 -2.41 15.34 -3.91
C LEU A 62 -2.67 16.36 -2.78
N VAL A 63 -1.61 16.82 -2.11
CA VAL A 63 -1.63 17.90 -1.11
C VAL A 63 -1.69 19.30 -1.74
N GLY A 64 -1.99 20.32 -0.93
CA GLY A 64 -1.99 21.73 -1.32
C GLY A 64 -3.34 22.29 -1.72
N LYS A 65 -4.42 21.55 -1.46
CA LYS A 65 -5.80 21.99 -1.74
C LYS A 65 -6.48 22.46 -0.45
N ASN A 66 -6.93 21.51 0.36
CA ASN A 66 -7.53 21.75 1.67
C ASN A 66 -7.47 20.46 2.51
N TYR A 67 -7.63 20.58 3.82
CA TYR A 67 -7.56 19.45 4.75
C TYR A 67 -8.61 18.36 4.45
N GLY A 68 -9.83 18.74 4.08
CA GLY A 68 -10.89 17.78 3.76
C GLY A 68 -10.58 16.91 2.53
N ALA A 69 -10.10 17.54 1.46
CA ALA A 69 -9.67 16.84 0.25
C ALA A 69 -8.45 15.96 0.52
N SER A 70 -7.47 16.45 1.30
CA SER A 70 -6.28 15.67 1.64
C SER A 70 -6.58 14.46 2.53
N MET A 71 -7.56 14.56 3.43
CA MET A 71 -8.06 13.42 4.20
C MET A 71 -8.68 12.34 3.31
N ASN A 72 -9.53 12.72 2.34
CA ASN A 72 -10.10 11.78 1.37
C ASN A 72 -9.04 11.17 0.45
N ASN A 73 -8.07 11.98 0.00
CA ASN A 73 -6.93 11.51 -0.78
C ASN A 73 -6.08 10.50 0.00
N GLY A 74 -5.98 10.67 1.33
CA GLY A 74 -5.33 9.72 2.21
C GLY A 74 -5.97 8.32 2.14
N LEU A 75 -7.29 8.22 2.21
CA LEU A 75 -8.00 6.95 2.02
C LEU A 75 -7.79 6.37 0.62
N TYR A 76 -7.81 7.21 -0.42
CA TYR A 76 -7.49 6.75 -1.78
C TYR A 76 -6.08 6.12 -1.84
N VAL A 77 -5.09 6.75 -1.22
CA VAL A 77 -3.70 6.25 -1.19
C VAL A 77 -3.60 4.94 -0.40
N VAL A 78 -4.38 4.77 0.67
CA VAL A 78 -4.50 3.49 1.38
C VAL A 78 -5.02 2.39 0.46
N VAL A 79 -6.12 2.65 -0.25
CA VAL A 79 -6.71 1.67 -1.18
C VAL A 79 -5.69 1.28 -2.26
N VAL A 80 -5.03 2.26 -2.89
CA VAL A 80 -4.01 2.00 -3.91
C VAL A 80 -2.84 1.20 -3.33
N SER A 81 -2.38 1.54 -2.13
CA SER A 81 -1.28 0.83 -1.45
C SER A 81 -1.66 -0.62 -1.17
N THR A 82 -2.84 -0.84 -0.59
CA THR A 82 -3.38 -2.17 -0.29
C THR A 82 -3.50 -3.02 -1.54
N VAL A 83 -4.14 -2.51 -2.59
CA VAL A 83 -4.29 -3.23 -3.87
C VAL A 83 -2.93 -3.56 -4.48
N SER A 84 -1.96 -2.63 -4.42
CA SER A 84 -0.61 -2.84 -4.96
C SER A 84 0.15 -3.92 -4.19
N VAL A 85 0.11 -3.89 -2.85
CA VAL A 85 0.75 -4.89 -1.99
C VAL A 85 0.15 -6.27 -2.27
N THR A 86 -1.16 -6.39 -2.25
CA THR A 86 -1.87 -7.65 -2.51
C THR A 86 -1.60 -8.18 -3.91
N PHE A 87 -1.56 -7.32 -4.93
CA PHE A 87 -1.20 -7.71 -6.30
C PHE A 87 0.22 -8.28 -6.37
N ILE A 88 1.20 -7.65 -5.73
CA ILE A 88 2.59 -8.12 -5.73
C ILE A 88 2.70 -9.50 -5.07
N PHE A 89 2.00 -9.73 -3.94
CA PHE A 89 1.95 -11.06 -3.33
C PHE A 89 1.28 -12.09 -4.22
N ALA A 90 0.14 -11.76 -4.83
CA ALA A 90 -0.59 -12.65 -5.73
C ALA A 90 0.29 -13.06 -6.92
N VAL A 91 0.97 -12.12 -7.57
CA VAL A 91 1.91 -12.40 -8.66
C VAL A 91 3.08 -13.27 -8.18
N ALA A 92 3.67 -12.99 -7.01
CA ALA A 92 4.76 -13.80 -6.48
C ALA A 92 4.34 -15.25 -6.19
N LEU A 93 3.12 -15.46 -5.69
CA LEU A 93 2.52 -16.77 -5.47
C LEU A 93 2.21 -17.49 -6.77
N MET A 94 1.64 -16.78 -7.75
CA MET A 94 1.39 -17.33 -9.09
C MET A 94 2.70 -17.77 -9.77
N ILE A 95 3.78 -16.98 -9.70
CA ILE A 95 5.10 -17.41 -10.20
C ILE A 95 5.60 -18.66 -9.45
N LYS A 96 5.37 -18.75 -8.14
CA LYS A 96 5.74 -19.94 -7.34
C LYS A 96 4.95 -21.19 -7.75
N LYS A 97 3.64 -21.07 -7.98
CA LYS A 97 2.75 -22.15 -8.46
C LYS A 97 3.11 -22.57 -9.90
N SER A 98 3.36 -21.61 -10.78
CA SER A 98 3.76 -21.86 -12.18
C SER A 98 5.06 -22.66 -12.29
N ARG A 99 6.07 -22.36 -11.45
CA ARG A 99 7.32 -23.15 -11.40
C ARG A 99 7.14 -24.60 -10.95
N ARG A 100 5.98 -24.94 -10.37
CA ARG A 100 5.62 -26.32 -9.98
C ARG A 100 4.74 -27.00 -11.03
N LEU A 101 4.58 -26.41 -12.21
CA LEU A 101 3.70 -26.88 -13.29
C LEU A 101 2.25 -27.09 -12.83
N GLN A 102 1.78 -26.24 -11.90
CA GLN A 102 0.42 -26.31 -11.34
C GLN A 102 -0.64 -25.59 -12.19
N TYR A 103 -0.25 -24.98 -13.31
CA TYR A 103 -1.20 -24.38 -14.24
C TYR A 103 -1.06 -25.05 -15.60
N ASP A 104 -2.20 -25.35 -16.21
CA ASP A 104 -2.30 -25.96 -17.53
C ASP A 104 -2.12 -24.93 -18.66
N GLY A 105 -2.24 -23.63 -18.34
CA GLY A 105 -2.01 -22.57 -19.31
C GLY A 105 -1.92 -21.15 -18.72
N PRO A 106 -1.54 -20.15 -19.54
CA PRO A 106 -1.37 -18.77 -19.09
C PRO A 106 -2.67 -18.10 -18.63
N MET A 107 -3.82 -18.48 -19.20
CA MET A 107 -5.13 -17.95 -18.81
C MET A 107 -5.51 -18.35 -17.39
N GLU A 108 -5.30 -19.61 -17.02
CA GLU A 108 -5.55 -20.09 -15.66
C GLU A 108 -4.70 -19.34 -14.64
N ALA A 109 -3.44 -19.11 -14.97
CA ALA A 109 -2.53 -18.39 -14.10
C ALA A 109 -2.94 -16.91 -13.90
N LEU A 110 -3.47 -16.24 -14.94
CA LEU A 110 -4.00 -14.88 -14.81
C LEU A 110 -5.25 -14.82 -13.94
N VAL A 111 -6.16 -15.77 -14.07
CA VAL A 111 -7.37 -15.87 -13.23
C VAL A 111 -6.98 -16.13 -11.76
N ASP A 112 -6.00 -16.99 -11.53
CA ASP A 112 -5.52 -17.29 -10.17
C ASP A 112 -4.91 -16.07 -9.48
N VAL A 113 -4.29 -15.13 -10.20
CA VAL A 113 -3.84 -13.86 -9.59
C VAL A 113 -5.01 -13.10 -8.97
N PHE A 114 -6.14 -12.98 -9.67
CA PHE A 114 -7.33 -12.30 -9.13
C PHE A 114 -7.95 -13.09 -7.97
N ALA A 115 -7.99 -14.42 -8.06
CA ALA A 115 -8.48 -15.28 -6.98
C ALA A 115 -7.62 -15.09 -5.70
N LEU A 116 -6.29 -15.12 -5.85
CA LEU A 116 -5.35 -14.85 -4.76
C LEU A 116 -5.54 -13.43 -4.22
N MET A 117 -5.71 -12.42 -5.08
CA MET A 117 -5.95 -11.06 -4.60
C MET A 117 -7.22 -10.95 -3.76
N LEU A 118 -8.28 -11.66 -4.12
CA LEU A 118 -9.50 -11.70 -3.31
C LEU A 118 -9.26 -12.43 -1.99
N GLU A 119 -8.63 -13.59 -2.02
CA GLU A 119 -8.32 -14.40 -0.83
C GLU A 119 -7.51 -13.59 0.19
N TYR A 120 -6.39 -12.97 -0.23
CA TYR A 120 -5.57 -12.13 0.65
C TYR A 120 -6.24 -10.80 0.98
N GLY A 121 -7.04 -10.24 0.06
CA GLY A 121 -7.81 -9.03 0.30
C GLY A 121 -8.84 -9.20 1.42
N LEU A 122 -9.46 -10.38 1.52
CA LEU A 122 -10.41 -10.71 2.58
C LEU A 122 -9.74 -10.76 3.96
N LEU A 123 -8.46 -11.15 4.05
CA LEU A 123 -7.70 -11.11 5.32
C LEU A 123 -7.60 -9.68 5.88
N LEU A 124 -7.65 -8.67 5.01
CA LEU A 124 -7.57 -7.25 5.40
C LEU A 124 -8.90 -6.71 5.94
N LEU A 125 -10.00 -7.45 5.81
CA LEU A 125 -11.30 -7.06 6.37
C LEU A 125 -11.40 -7.26 7.89
N ASN A 126 -10.32 -7.71 8.53
CA ASN A 126 -10.23 -7.75 9.99
C ASN A 126 -10.45 -6.33 10.56
N PRO A 127 -11.33 -6.15 11.58
CA PRO A 127 -11.63 -4.84 12.16
C PRO A 127 -10.39 -4.05 12.60
N PHE A 128 -9.37 -4.72 13.15
CA PHE A 128 -8.14 -4.07 13.58
C PHE A 128 -7.28 -3.60 12.40
N VAL A 129 -7.21 -4.41 11.34
CA VAL A 129 -6.49 -4.03 10.10
C VAL A 129 -7.20 -2.85 9.43
N LEU A 130 -8.52 -2.90 9.31
CA LEU A 130 -9.32 -1.79 8.77
C LEU A 130 -9.14 -0.51 9.59
N ALA A 131 -9.13 -0.61 10.92
CA ALA A 131 -8.89 0.54 11.79
C ALA A 131 -7.50 1.17 11.52
N VAL A 132 -6.44 0.35 11.43
CA VAL A 132 -5.08 0.84 11.10
C VAL A 132 -5.04 1.49 9.72
N LEU A 133 -5.66 0.87 8.71
CA LEU A 133 -5.73 1.41 7.36
C LEU A 133 -6.46 2.76 7.32
N VAL A 134 -7.61 2.88 7.96
CA VAL A 134 -8.40 4.13 7.99
C VAL A 134 -7.66 5.23 8.76
N ILE A 135 -7.13 4.92 9.96
CA ILE A 135 -6.38 5.87 10.78
C ILE A 135 -5.12 6.33 10.03
N GLY A 136 -4.37 5.39 9.45
CA GLY A 136 -3.17 5.68 8.66
C GLY A 136 -3.48 6.54 7.44
N GLY A 137 -4.61 6.29 6.75
CA GLY A 137 -5.07 7.11 5.63
C GLY A 137 -5.40 8.53 6.03
N PHE A 138 -6.22 8.72 7.07
CA PHE A 138 -6.58 10.05 7.54
C PHE A 138 -5.37 10.82 8.08
N PHE A 139 -4.56 10.18 8.93
CA PHE A 139 -3.38 10.79 9.51
C PHE A 139 -2.34 11.11 8.43
N GLY A 140 -2.10 10.19 7.49
CA GLY A 140 -1.23 10.41 6.33
C GLY A 140 -1.73 11.56 5.46
N GLY A 141 -3.04 11.67 5.25
CA GLY A 141 -3.67 12.77 4.53
C GLY A 141 -3.43 14.13 5.17
N ILE A 142 -3.79 14.25 6.45
CA ILE A 142 -3.75 15.49 7.22
C ILE A 142 -2.29 15.94 7.47
N ALA A 143 -1.43 15.02 7.90
CA ALA A 143 -0.03 15.34 8.20
C ALA A 143 0.74 15.75 6.95
N SER A 144 0.45 15.15 5.79
CA SER A 144 1.08 15.54 4.53
C SER A 144 0.62 16.93 4.06
N GLU A 145 -0.66 17.27 4.24
CA GLU A 145 -1.20 18.61 3.95
C GLU A 145 -0.59 19.66 4.88
N TRP A 146 -0.47 19.34 6.18
CA TRP A 146 0.20 20.21 7.15
C TRP A 146 1.66 20.45 6.78
N ALA A 147 2.38 19.40 6.39
CA ALA A 147 3.78 19.50 5.97
C ALA A 147 3.92 20.35 4.71
N HIS A 148 3.01 20.20 3.73
CA HIS A 148 2.98 21.07 2.56
C HIS A 148 2.83 22.53 2.99
N ARG A 149 1.77 22.87 3.72
CA ARG A 149 1.48 24.26 4.13
C ARG A 149 2.55 24.93 4.99
N LYS A 150 3.34 24.15 5.72
CA LYS A 150 4.37 24.66 6.61
C LYS A 150 5.70 24.92 5.89
N PHE A 151 6.03 24.10 4.89
CA PHE A 151 7.34 24.07 4.27
C PHE A 151 7.32 24.46 2.77
N GLU A 152 6.14 24.65 2.19
CA GLU A 152 5.88 25.00 0.79
C GLU A 152 4.76 26.06 0.70
#